data_AF-A0A1G7ENP1-F1
#
_entry.id   AF-A0A1G7ENP1-F1
#
_cell.length_a   1.000
_cell.length_b   1.000
_cell.length_c   1.000
_cell.angle_alpha   90.00
_cell.angle_beta   90.00
_cell.angle_gamma   90.00
#
_symmetry.space_group_name_H-M   'P 1'
#
loop_
_entity.id
_entity.type
_entity.pdbx_description
1 polymer ?
#
loop_
_entity_poly.entity_id
_entity_poly.type
_entity_poly.pdbx_seq_one_letter_code
_entity_poly.pdbx_strand_id
1 'polypeptide(L)'
;MPVCGIVTHVSEVPALSDDVAVLPATEVAVILSIPRTRVHQLIKDGQLLGLRRNDTTCIPADFLDGNAVVKGLPGTISLLRDGGYPDEDILRWLFTDDESLPGTPIAAIRAGRHREIKRRAQAMAF
;
A
#
# COMPACT_ATOMS: atom_id res chain seq x y z
N MET A 1 -6.95 -31.55 -29.25
CA MET A 1 -5.91 -30.94 -30.10
C MET A 1 -6.13 -29.43 -30.11
N PRO A 2 -5.07 -28.61 -30.08
CA PRO A 2 -4.72 -27.77 -28.93
C PRO A 2 -4.92 -26.26 -29.16
N VAL A 3 -5.30 -25.53 -28.10
CA VAL A 3 -5.01 -24.09 -28.00
C VAL A 3 -3.71 -23.94 -27.19
N CYS A 4 -2.62 -23.81 -27.94
CA CYS A 4 -1.28 -23.62 -27.42
C CYS A 4 -1.00 -22.12 -27.27
N GLY A 5 -0.80 -21.69 -26.02
CA GLY A 5 0.25 -20.74 -25.65
C GLY A 5 0.11 -19.30 -26.17
N ILE A 6 -0.63 -18.49 -25.42
CA ILE A 6 -0.13 -17.15 -25.07
C ILE A 6 -0.02 -17.13 -23.56
N VAL A 7 1.21 -17.33 -23.11
CA VAL A 7 1.67 -17.00 -21.77
C VAL A 7 1.40 -15.50 -21.62
N THR A 8 0.25 -15.14 -21.06
CA THR A 8 0.02 -13.78 -20.59
C THR A 8 1.11 -13.56 -19.56
N HIS A 9 2.05 -12.69 -19.94
CA HIS A 9 3.10 -12.13 -19.10
C HIS A 9 2.58 -12.05 -17.66
N VAL A 10 3.04 -12.97 -16.81
CA VAL A 10 2.93 -12.77 -15.37
C VAL A 10 3.91 -11.65 -15.14
N SER A 11 3.40 -10.42 -15.11
CA SER A 11 4.12 -9.30 -14.53
C SER A 11 4.38 -9.71 -13.09
N GLU A 12 5.50 -10.39 -12.87
CA GLU A 12 6.19 -10.46 -11.60
C GLU A 12 6.55 -9.01 -11.30
N VAL A 13 5.59 -8.29 -10.72
CA VAL A 13 5.91 -7.09 -9.97
C VAL A 13 6.46 -7.64 -8.65
N PRO A 14 7.77 -7.59 -8.38
CA PRO A 14 8.28 -7.85 -7.04
C PRO A 14 7.85 -6.65 -6.18
N ALA A 15 6.55 -6.59 -5.84
CA ALA A 15 5.94 -5.35 -5.40
C ALA A 15 6.46 -4.92 -4.01
N LEU A 16 6.94 -5.88 -3.20
CA LEU A 16 7.67 -5.65 -1.96
C LEU A 16 8.58 -6.86 -1.67
N SER A 17 9.75 -6.62 -1.06
CA SER A 17 10.61 -7.69 -0.53
C SER A 17 9.82 -8.62 0.41
N ASP A 18 10.18 -9.90 0.48
CA ASP A 18 9.45 -10.89 1.29
C ASP A 18 9.45 -10.56 2.80
N ASP A 19 10.38 -9.71 3.24
CA ASP A 19 10.48 -9.15 4.59
C ASP A 19 9.29 -8.29 5.03
N VAL A 20 8.44 -7.84 4.09
CA VAL A 20 7.28 -7.02 4.47
C VAL A 20 6.11 -7.91 4.90
N ALA A 21 5.75 -7.79 6.18
CA ALA A 21 4.58 -8.44 6.74
C ALA A 21 3.30 -7.94 6.03
N VAL A 22 2.65 -8.84 5.30
CA VAL A 22 1.36 -8.59 4.63
C VAL A 22 0.27 -9.49 5.20
N LEU A 23 -0.93 -8.96 5.33
CA LEU A 23 -2.09 -9.61 5.91
C LEU A 23 -3.22 -9.67 4.88
N PRO A 24 -3.92 -10.80 4.70
CA PRO A 24 -5.06 -10.88 3.80
C PRO A 24 -6.19 -9.95 4.27
N ALA A 25 -7.02 -9.48 3.35
CA ALA A 25 -8.15 -8.59 3.67
C ALA A 25 -9.10 -9.14 4.76
N THR A 26 -9.18 -10.46 4.89
CA THR A 26 -9.94 -11.13 5.95
C THR A 26 -9.35 -10.88 7.33
N GLU A 27 -8.02 -10.96 7.48
CA GLU A 27 -7.33 -10.66 8.74
C GLU A 27 -7.46 -9.18 9.10
N VAL A 28 -7.29 -8.28 8.12
CA VAL A 28 -7.47 -6.84 8.32
C VAL A 28 -8.88 -6.50 8.81
N ALA A 29 -9.90 -7.18 8.28
CA ALA A 29 -11.28 -7.02 8.75
C ALA A 29 -11.44 -7.39 10.24
N VAL A 30 -10.78 -8.46 10.68
CA VAL A 30 -10.77 -8.89 12.09
C VAL A 30 -10.04 -7.88 12.97
N ILE A 31 -8.84 -7.44 12.56
CA ILE A 31 -8.01 -6.50 13.32
C ILE A 31 -8.70 -5.15 13.48
N LEU A 32 -9.30 -4.62 12.40
CA LEU A 32 -10.03 -3.36 12.46
C LEU A 32 -11.43 -3.51 13.08
N SER A 33 -11.88 -4.75 13.35
CA SER A 33 -13.27 -5.06 13.74
C SER A 33 -14.31 -4.43 12.81
N ILE A 34 -14.04 -4.46 11.50
CA ILE A 34 -14.94 -3.96 10.46
C ILE A 34 -15.30 -5.07 9.46
N PRO A 35 -16.49 -5.03 8.82
CA PRO A 35 -16.83 -6.04 7.83
C PRO A 35 -15.93 -5.96 6.59
N ARG A 36 -15.68 -7.09 5.92
CA ARG A 36 -14.85 -7.18 4.68
C ARG A 36 -15.29 -6.18 3.61
N THR A 37 -16.59 -5.95 3.46
CA THR A 37 -17.14 -4.95 2.54
C THR A 37 -16.59 -3.55 2.83
N ARG A 38 -16.44 -3.19 4.11
CA ARG A 38 -15.85 -1.91 4.52
C ARG A 38 -14.37 -1.84 4.19
N VAL A 39 -13.62 -2.94 4.33
CA VAL A 39 -12.21 -3.01 3.90
C VAL A 39 -12.09 -2.73 2.40
N HIS A 40 -12.90 -3.39 1.57
CA HIS A 40 -12.94 -3.11 0.14
C HIS A 40 -13.32 -1.66 -0.18
N GLN A 41 -14.21 -1.07 0.61
CA GLN A 41 -14.57 0.34 0.48
C GLN A 41 -13.39 1.25 0.79
N LEU A 42 -12.64 1.00 1.87
CA LEU A 42 -11.43 1.76 2.22
C LEU A 42 -10.38 1.69 1.11
N ILE A 43 -10.25 0.54 0.45
CA ILE A 43 -9.36 0.40 -0.71
C ILE A 43 -9.84 1.28 -1.87
N LYS A 44 -11.14 1.24 -2.16
CA LYS A 44 -11.74 2.04 -3.23
C LYS A 44 -11.62 3.55 -2.97
N ASP A 45 -11.85 3.97 -1.73
CA ASP A 45 -11.69 5.36 -1.26
C ASP A 45 -10.21 5.80 -1.21
N GLY A 46 -9.25 4.90 -1.43
CA GLY A 46 -7.82 5.24 -1.35
C GLY A 46 -7.34 5.50 0.08
N GLN A 47 -8.07 4.99 1.08
CA GLN A 47 -7.64 5.04 2.47
C GLN A 47 -6.74 3.87 2.84
N LEU A 48 -6.83 2.78 2.07
CA LEU A 48 -6.04 1.57 2.24
C LEU A 48 -5.52 1.14 0.87
N LEU A 49 -4.30 0.62 0.80
CA LEU A 49 -3.76 0.03 -0.42
C LEU A 49 -3.45 -1.44 -0.17
N GLY A 50 -3.74 -2.27 -1.17
CA GLY A 50 -3.47 -3.70 -1.13
C GLY A 50 -2.76 -4.12 -2.40
N LEU A 51 -1.90 -5.12 -2.26
CA LEU A 51 -1.27 -5.81 -3.38
C LEU A 51 -1.92 -7.18 -3.58
N ARG A 52 -1.83 -7.70 -4.79
CA ARG A 52 -2.23 -9.08 -5.07
C ARG A 52 -1.00 -9.97 -4.93
N ARG A 53 -0.99 -10.85 -3.92
CA ARG A 53 0.07 -11.85 -3.70
C ARG A 53 -0.59 -13.24 -3.76
N ASN A 54 -0.11 -14.12 -4.65
CA ASN A 54 -0.64 -15.48 -4.83
C ASN A 54 -2.18 -15.52 -4.94
N ASP A 55 -2.73 -14.74 -5.87
CA ASP A 55 -4.18 -14.61 -6.12
C ASP A 55 -5.03 -14.06 -4.96
N THR A 56 -4.41 -13.68 -3.85
CA THR A 56 -5.07 -13.11 -2.68
C THR A 56 -4.76 -11.62 -2.56
N THR A 57 -5.77 -10.82 -2.22
CA THR A 57 -5.58 -9.41 -1.86
C THR A 57 -4.99 -9.33 -0.46
N CYS A 58 -3.73 -8.92 -0.39
CA CYS A 58 -2.97 -8.74 0.82
C CYS A 58 -2.70 -7.26 1.05
N ILE A 59 -2.85 -6.83 2.30
CA ILE A 59 -2.62 -5.48 2.77
C ILE A 59 -1.41 -5.53 3.70
N PRO A 60 -0.40 -4.69 3.49
CA PRO A 60 0.72 -4.57 4.42
C PRO A 60 0.26 -4.28 5.85
N ALA A 61 0.77 -5.06 6.80
CA ALA A 61 0.50 -4.87 8.22
C ALA A 61 0.95 -3.49 8.71
N ASP A 62 1.95 -2.90 8.04
CA ASP A 62 2.46 -1.55 8.35
C ASP A 62 1.43 -0.43 8.11
N PHE A 63 0.35 -0.69 7.37
CA PHE A 63 -0.77 0.25 7.25
C PHE A 63 -1.70 0.25 8.46
N LEU A 64 -1.55 -0.71 9.38
CA LEU A 64 -2.36 -0.84 10.58
C LEU A 64 -1.58 -0.34 11.80
N ASP A 65 -2.22 0.52 12.57
CA ASP A 65 -1.76 0.99 13.88
C ASP A 65 -2.69 0.43 14.96
N GLY A 66 -2.38 -0.78 15.42
CA GLY A 66 -3.23 -1.53 16.34
C GLY A 66 -4.58 -1.88 15.70
N ASN A 67 -5.65 -1.21 16.14
CA ASN A 67 -7.03 -1.45 15.70
C ASN A 67 -7.54 -0.37 14.71
N ALA A 68 -6.65 0.45 14.15
CA ALA A 68 -6.98 1.52 13.22
C ALA A 68 -5.98 1.59 12.04
N VAL A 69 -6.34 2.33 10.99
CA VAL A 69 -5.39 2.66 9.91
C VAL A 69 -4.43 3.74 10.41
N VAL A 70 -3.15 3.66 9.99
CA VAL A 70 -2.13 4.65 10.33
C VAL A 70 -2.63 6.07 10.04
N LYS A 71 -2.61 6.92 11.07
CA LYS A 71 -3.02 8.32 10.94
C LYS A 71 -2.11 9.02 9.92
N GLY A 72 -2.69 9.80 9.01
CA GLY A 72 -1.92 10.51 7.98
C GLY A 72 -1.62 9.72 6.71
N LEU A 73 -1.69 8.39 6.75
CA LEU A 73 -1.61 7.53 5.56
C LEU A 73 -2.67 7.87 4.50
N PRO A 74 -3.99 7.91 4.81
CA PRO A 74 -5.00 8.23 3.80
C PRO A 74 -4.78 9.61 3.18
N GLY A 75 -4.28 10.58 3.96
CA GLY A 75 -3.98 11.92 3.45
C GLY A 75 -2.82 11.95 2.46
N THR A 76 -1.79 11.14 2.66
CA THR A 76 -0.68 10.99 1.72
C THR A 76 -1.12 10.25 0.45
N ILE A 77 -1.91 9.18 0.59
CA ILE A 77 -2.43 8.43 -0.56
C ILE A 77 -3.31 9.34 -1.41
N SER A 78 -4.25 10.08 -0.80
CA SER A 78 -5.10 11.02 -1.54
C SER A 78 -4.28 12.08 -2.26
N LEU A 79 -3.21 12.60 -1.65
CA LEU A 79 -2.32 13.59 -2.28
C LEU A 79 -1.59 13.00 -3.51
N LEU A 80 -1.05 11.80 -3.40
CA LEU A 80 -0.37 11.14 -4.53
C LEU A 80 -1.38 10.75 -5.62
N ARG A 81 -2.57 10.29 -5.24
CA ARG A 81 -3.63 9.96 -6.20
C ARG A 81 -4.12 11.20 -6.94
N ASP A 82 -4.24 12.34 -6.25
CA ASP A 82 -4.55 13.64 -6.86
C ASP A 82 -3.46 14.09 -7.84
N GLY A 83 -2.19 13.77 -7.55
CA GLY A 83 -1.06 13.93 -8.45
C GLY A 83 -1.04 12.96 -9.65
N GLY A 84 -2.02 12.07 -9.78
CA GLY A 84 -2.13 11.12 -10.90
C GLY A 84 -1.37 9.81 -10.74
N TYR A 85 -0.86 9.51 -9.54
CA TYR A 85 -0.14 8.26 -9.30
C TYR A 85 -1.11 7.09 -9.14
N PRO A 86 -0.86 5.94 -9.83
CA PRO A 86 -1.67 4.75 -9.64
C PRO A 86 -1.36 4.11 -8.27
N ASP A 87 -2.33 3.37 -7.76
CA ASP A 87 -2.28 2.72 -6.45
C ASP A 87 -1.03 1.83 -6.24
N GLU A 88 -0.56 1.17 -7.30
CA GLU A 88 0.65 0.35 -7.29
C GLU A 88 1.94 1.16 -7.11
N ASP A 89 2.01 2.35 -7.71
CA ASP A 89 3.13 3.28 -7.56
C ASP A 89 3.17 3.86 -6.16
N ILE A 90 2.01 4.25 -5.63
CA ILE A 90 1.90 4.77 -4.28
C ILE A 90 2.33 3.71 -3.27
N LEU A 91 1.85 2.47 -3.44
CA LEU A 91 2.23 1.35 -2.60
C LEU A 91 3.73 1.07 -2.69
N ARG A 92 4.29 0.97 -3.90
CA ARG A 92 5.73 0.82 -4.09
C ARG A 92 6.49 1.93 -3.38
N TRP A 93 6.13 3.20 -3.61
CA TRP A 93 6.78 4.33 -2.97
C TRP A 93 6.74 4.27 -1.44
N LEU A 94 5.61 3.88 -0.85
CA LEU A 94 5.45 3.78 0.61
C LEU A 94 6.41 2.76 1.25
N PHE A 95 6.84 1.75 0.49
CA PHE A 95 7.72 0.67 0.95
C PHE A 95 9.12 0.69 0.33
N THR A 96 9.38 1.57 -0.64
CA THR A 96 10.72 1.81 -1.16
C THR A 96 11.52 2.53 -0.08
N ASP A 97 12.60 1.90 0.38
CA ASP A 97 13.56 2.53 1.29
C ASP A 97 14.17 3.74 0.57
N ASP A 98 14.19 4.87 1.26
CA ASP A 98 14.73 6.10 0.71
C ASP A 98 16.01 6.42 1.48
N GLU A 99 17.15 6.39 0.80
CA GLU A 99 18.48 6.57 1.40
C GLU A 99 18.63 7.89 2.17
N SER A 100 17.74 8.87 1.96
CA SER A 100 17.71 10.12 2.71
C SER A 100 16.81 10.10 3.96
N LEU A 101 16.07 9.01 4.25
CA LEU A 101 15.35 8.77 5.51
C LEU A 101 15.82 7.46 6.15
N PRO A 102 15.84 7.35 7.48
CA PRO A 102 16.05 6.05 8.11
C PRO A 102 14.78 5.20 7.94
N GLY A 103 14.77 4.35 6.92
CA GLY A 103 13.73 3.37 6.65
C GLY A 103 12.71 3.78 5.57
N THR A 104 11.58 3.09 5.58
CA THR A 104 10.51 3.29 4.60
C THR A 104 9.62 4.50 4.93
N PRO A 105 9.03 5.14 3.91
CA PRO A 105 8.05 6.21 4.11
C PRO A 105 6.91 5.82 5.04
N ILE A 106 6.43 4.58 4.97
CA ILE A 106 5.38 4.10 5.87
C ILE A 106 5.84 4.06 7.34
N ALA A 107 7.05 3.58 7.60
CA ALA A 107 7.63 3.59 8.95
C ALA A 107 7.80 5.03 9.47
N ALA A 108 8.16 5.97 8.59
CA ALA A 108 8.25 7.38 8.93
C ALA A 108 6.86 8.01 9.24
N ILE A 109 5.80 7.65 8.50
CA ILE A 109 4.41 8.06 8.79
C ILE A 109 4.01 7.52 10.18
N ARG A 110 4.27 6.23 10.45
CA ARG A 110 4.02 5.61 11.76
C ARG A 110 4.77 6.30 12.90
N ALA A 111 6.00 6.72 12.64
CA ALA A 111 6.83 7.49 13.58
C ALA A 111 6.38 8.97 13.71
N GLY A 112 5.32 9.40 13.00
CA GLY A 112 4.77 10.74 13.06
C GLY A 112 5.45 11.77 12.15
N ARG A 113 6.38 11.37 11.27
CA ARG A 113 7.15 12.26 10.38
C ARG A 113 6.38 12.65 9.11
N HIS A 114 5.09 12.94 9.23
CA HIS A 114 4.20 13.31 8.11
C HIS A 114 4.71 14.49 7.27
N ARG A 115 5.46 15.43 7.88
CA ARG A 115 5.96 16.63 7.21
C ARG A 115 7.03 16.31 6.16
N GLU A 116 7.99 15.44 6.48
CA GLU A 116 8.99 14.96 5.51
C GLU A 116 8.31 14.22 4.36
N ILE A 117 7.35 13.36 4.69
CA ILE A 117 6.63 12.53 3.71
C ILE A 117 5.82 13.39 2.75
N LYS A 118 5.10 14.41 3.24
CA LYS A 118 4.41 15.37 2.37
C LYS A 118 5.36 16.12 1.46
N ARG A 119 6.52 16.56 1.99
CA ARG A 119 7.54 17.25 1.18
C ARG A 119 8.04 16.36 0.04
N ARG A 120 8.21 15.06 0.29
CA ARG A 120 8.66 14.10 -0.74
C ARG A 120 7.57 13.70 -1.72
N ALA A 121 6.34 13.49 -1.24
CA ALA A 121 5.20 13.26 -2.11
C ALA A 121 5.03 14.42 -3.10
N GLN A 122 5.21 15.67 -2.63
CA GLN A 122 5.22 16.85 -3.48
C GLN A 122 6.44 16.90 -4.42
N ALA A 123 7.61 16.47 -3.99
CA ALA A 123 8.81 16.43 -4.84
C ALA A 123 8.75 15.36 -5.93
N MET A 124 7.94 14.31 -5.75
CA MET A 124 7.66 13.35 -6.81
C MET A 124 6.61 13.88 -7.77
N ALA A 125 5.56 14.53 -7.25
CA ALA A 125 4.45 15.07 -8.05
C ALA A 125 4.81 16.28 -8.94
N PHE A 126 6.09 16.67 -9.04
CA PHE A 126 6.61 17.80 -9.82
C PHE A 126 7.68 17.32 -10.79
#